data_AF-A0A7W2NRH3-F1
#
_entry.id   AF-A0A7W2NRH3-F1
#
_cell.length_a   1.000
_cell.length_b   1.000
_cell.length_c   1.000
_cell.angle_alpha   90.00
_cell.angle_beta   90.00
_cell.angle_gamma   90.00
#
_symmetry.space_group_name_H-M   'P 1'
#
loop_
_entity.id
_entity.type
_entity.pdbx_description
1 polymer ?
#
loop_
_entity_poly.entity_id
_entity_poly.type
_entity_poly.pdbx_seq_one_letter_code
_entity_poly.pdbx_strand_id
1 'polypeptide(L)'
;MKIHKGDIAMDMLEDAIDLFHDKRFLSSLHLASAASELLSGLCEINGLESSHQSLKQMVKDFHDSNPEVFAKPKAAIKRFNYSKNAVKHINGEQDQFAYISPEMHSEMYIKQCQKMLDNFGLCLVKRI
;
A
#
# COMPACT_ATOMS: atom_id res chain seq x y z
N MET A 1 9.25 -16.43 21.49
CA MET A 1 8.45 -16.76 20.28
C MET A 1 9.00 -15.95 19.11
N LYS A 2 9.13 -16.56 17.92
CA LYS A 2 9.58 -15.90 16.70
C LYS A 2 8.45 -15.99 15.67
N ILE A 3 7.98 -14.85 15.16
CA ILE A 3 6.89 -14.78 14.16
C ILE A 3 7.51 -14.25 12.85
N HIS A 4 7.17 -14.86 11.71
CA HIS A 4 7.63 -14.37 10.43
C HIS A 4 6.83 -13.12 10.01
N LYS A 5 7.48 -12.13 9.39
CA LYS A 5 6.79 -10.89 8.96
C LYS A 5 5.74 -11.15 7.86
N GLY A 6 5.89 -12.24 7.11
CA GLY A 6 4.89 -12.69 6.13
C GLY A 6 3.59 -13.11 6.81
N ASP A 7 3.67 -13.87 7.91
CA ASP A 7 2.49 -14.30 8.67
C ASP A 7 1.72 -13.08 9.19
N ILE A 8 2.44 -12.10 9.75
CA ILE A 8 1.85 -10.84 10.22
C ILE A 8 1.15 -10.09 9.07
N ALA A 9 1.78 -10.04 7.90
CA ALA A 9 1.20 -9.35 6.74
C ALA A 9 -0.05 -10.06 6.20
N MET A 10 -0.08 -11.40 6.27
CA MET A 10 -1.24 -12.21 5.89
C MET A 10 -2.40 -11.99 6.84
N ASP A 11 -2.18 -12.07 8.16
CA ASP A 11 -3.20 -11.81 9.17
C ASP A 11 -3.82 -10.42 8.98
N MET A 12 -2.98 -9.38 8.82
CA MET A 12 -3.45 -8.01 8.57
C MET A 12 -4.27 -7.88 7.29
N LEU A 13 -3.88 -8.59 6.23
CA LEU A 13 -4.55 -8.53 4.93
C LEU A 13 -5.90 -9.24 4.97
N GLU A 14 -6.00 -10.38 5.63
CA GLU A 14 -7.26 -11.11 5.83
C GLU A 14 -8.26 -10.25 6.61
N ASP A 15 -7.84 -9.70 7.74
CA ASP A 15 -8.66 -8.76 8.52
C ASP A 15 -9.06 -7.53 7.68
N ALA A 16 -8.14 -7.00 6.87
CA ALA A 16 -8.43 -5.86 6.00
C ALA A 16 -9.53 -6.16 4.97
N ILE A 17 -9.54 -7.38 4.41
CA ILE A 17 -10.56 -7.83 3.44
C ILE A 17 -11.92 -7.95 4.13
N ASP A 18 -11.99 -8.58 5.31
CA ASP A 18 -13.24 -8.74 6.04
C ASP A 18 -13.82 -7.36 6.43
N LEU A 19 -12.97 -6.47 6.94
CA LEU A 19 -13.36 -5.08 7.24
C LEU A 19 -13.79 -4.29 5.99
N PHE A 20 -13.23 -4.60 4.82
CA PHE A 20 -13.64 -3.97 3.56
C PHE A 20 -15.08 -4.36 3.21
N HIS A 21 -15.42 -5.64 3.31
CA HIS A 21 -16.79 -6.13 3.08
C HIS A 21 -17.80 -5.59 4.09
N ASP A 22 -17.38 -5.43 5.35
CA ASP A 22 -18.17 -4.79 6.40
C ASP A 22 -18.27 -3.26 6.24
N LYS A 23 -17.73 -2.69 5.16
CA LYS A 23 -17.68 -1.24 4.87
C LYS A 23 -16.95 -0.42 5.92
N ARG A 24 -16.07 -1.06 6.71
CA ARG A 24 -15.18 -0.43 7.70
C ARG A 24 -13.88 0.02 7.03
N PHE A 25 -14.03 0.88 6.01
CA PHE A 25 -12.97 1.20 5.05
C PHE A 25 -11.72 1.86 5.66
N LEU A 26 -11.84 2.66 6.73
CA LEU A 26 -10.68 3.28 7.37
C LEU A 26 -9.81 2.25 8.10
N SER A 27 -10.42 1.31 8.81
CA SER A 27 -9.71 0.21 9.47
C SER A 27 -9.11 -0.74 8.44
N SER A 28 -9.88 -1.06 7.40
CA SER A 28 -9.42 -1.83 6.25
C SER A 28 -8.21 -1.19 5.57
N LEU A 29 -8.27 0.13 5.27
CA LEU A 29 -7.16 0.89 4.69
C LEU A 29 -5.91 0.86 5.59
N HIS A 30 -6.07 1.05 6.89
CA HIS A 30 -4.96 1.02 7.83
C HIS A 30 -4.23 -0.32 7.76
N LEU A 31 -4.95 -1.43 7.91
CA LEU A 31 -4.38 -2.78 7.91
C LEU A 31 -3.80 -3.16 6.54
N ALA A 32 -4.53 -2.93 5.45
CA ALA A 32 -4.04 -3.22 4.10
C ALA A 32 -2.76 -2.43 3.77
N SER A 33 -2.68 -1.16 4.19
CA SER A 33 -1.49 -0.35 3.95
C SER A 33 -0.28 -0.81 4.78
N ALA A 34 -0.49 -1.31 5.99
CA ALA A 34 0.55 -1.89 6.84
C ALA A 34 1.04 -3.25 6.27
N ALA A 35 0.12 -4.11 5.85
CA ALA A 35 0.43 -5.36 5.16
C ALA A 35 1.26 -5.10 3.89
N SER A 36 0.87 -4.10 3.08
CA SER A 36 1.60 -3.72 1.87
C SER A 36 3.03 -3.26 2.16
N GLU A 37 3.29 -2.56 3.27
CA GLU A 37 4.64 -2.14 3.66
C GLU A 37 5.52 -3.35 4.02
N LEU A 38 4.96 -4.33 4.75
CA LEU A 38 5.67 -5.57 5.10
C LEU A 38 5.96 -6.42 3.86
N LEU A 39 4.96 -6.64 3.00
CA LEU A 39 5.10 -7.42 1.77
C LEU A 39 6.09 -6.77 0.81
N SER A 40 6.10 -5.44 0.70
CA SER A 40 7.10 -4.75 -0.13
C SER A 40 8.51 -5.02 0.37
N GLY A 41 8.75 -4.93 1.68
CA GLY A 41 10.04 -5.26 2.27
C GLY A 41 10.44 -6.72 2.05
N LEU A 42 9.48 -7.65 2.14
CA LEU A 42 9.71 -9.07 1.84
C LEU A 42 10.04 -9.31 0.36
N CYS A 43 9.34 -8.67 -0.57
CA CYS A 43 9.67 -8.75 -1.99
C CYS A 43 11.10 -8.25 -2.24
N GLU A 44 11.45 -7.09 -1.70
CA GLU A 44 12.76 -6.47 -1.87
C GLU A 44 13.92 -7.36 -1.38
N ILE A 45 13.81 -8.00 -0.21
CA ILE A 45 14.86 -8.91 0.30
C ILE A 45 14.96 -10.22 -0.50
N ASN A 46 13.91 -10.62 -1.21
CA ASN A 46 13.88 -11.82 -2.03
C ASN A 46 14.15 -11.53 -3.52
N GLY A 47 14.44 -10.27 -3.89
CA GLY A 47 14.66 -9.88 -5.29
C GLY A 47 13.40 -9.94 -6.16
N LEU A 48 12.22 -9.91 -5.54
CA LEU A 48 10.92 -9.91 -6.22
C LEU A 48 10.41 -8.48 -6.40
N GLU A 49 9.49 -8.30 -7.36
CA GLU A 49 8.87 -6.99 -7.60
C GLU A 49 8.02 -6.57 -6.38
N SER A 50 8.29 -5.38 -5.84
CA SER A 50 7.53 -4.76 -4.75
C SER A 50 6.71 -3.56 -5.24
N SER A 51 5.61 -3.24 -4.56
CA SER A 51 4.81 -2.06 -4.90
C SER A 51 5.60 -0.74 -4.75
N HIS A 52 6.55 -0.68 -3.80
CA HIS A 52 7.46 0.44 -3.64
C HIS A 52 8.36 0.66 -4.86
N GLN A 53 8.95 -0.41 -5.39
CA GLN A 53 9.80 -0.35 -6.58
C GLN A 53 8.96 -0.01 -7.82
N SER A 54 7.82 -0.67 -8.03
CA SER A 54 6.94 -0.41 -9.17
C SER A 54 6.48 1.05 -9.21
N LEU A 55 6.12 1.64 -8.06
CA LEU A 55 5.72 3.04 -7.98
C LEU A 55 6.89 3.99 -8.31
N LYS A 56 8.08 3.74 -7.75
CA LYS A 56 9.28 4.55 -8.05
C LYS A 56 9.61 4.51 -9.55
N GLN A 57 9.55 3.32 -10.14
CA GLN A 57 9.84 3.10 -11.55
C GLN A 57 8.80 3.80 -12.43
N MET A 58 7.50 3.60 -12.18
CA MET A 58 6.41 4.27 -12.91
C MET A 58 6.54 5.80 -12.88
N VAL A 59 6.81 6.36 -11.69
CA VAL A 59 6.96 7.81 -11.52
C VAL A 59 8.20 8.33 -12.27
N LYS A 60 9.30 7.56 -12.29
CA LYS A 60 10.50 7.89 -13.06
C LYS A 60 10.22 7.82 -14.55
N ASP A 61 9.61 6.75 -15.05
CA ASP A 61 9.32 6.56 -16.47
C ASP A 61 8.38 7.65 -17.00
N PHE A 62 7.38 8.03 -16.19
CA PHE A 62 6.49 9.14 -16.52
C PHE A 62 7.22 10.47 -16.59
N HIS A 63 8.13 10.74 -15.64
CA HIS A 63 8.97 11.94 -15.63
C HIS A 63 9.88 11.99 -16.87
N ASP A 64 10.60 10.91 -17.15
CA ASP A 64 11.56 10.81 -18.25
C ASP A 64 10.85 10.99 -19.60
N SER A 65 9.60 10.53 -19.71
CA SER A 65 8.76 10.70 -20.90
C SER A 65 8.07 12.07 -20.99
N ASN A 66 7.94 12.82 -19.89
CA ASN A 66 7.20 14.09 -19.82
C ASN A 66 7.94 15.12 -18.93
N PRO A 67 9.19 15.50 -19.24
CA PRO A 67 10.02 16.32 -18.36
C PRO A 67 9.41 17.70 -18.07
N GLU A 68 8.67 18.25 -19.04
CA GLU A 68 7.99 19.56 -18.94
C GLU A 68 6.79 19.56 -17.97
N VAL A 69 6.13 18.41 -17.81
CA VAL A 69 4.85 18.26 -17.08
C VAL A 69 5.10 17.98 -15.60
N PHE A 70 6.26 17.41 -15.27
CA PHE A 70 6.43 16.72 -14.00
C PHE A 70 7.77 17.03 -13.34
N ALA A 71 7.86 18.19 -12.69
CA ALA A 71 9.14 18.69 -12.16
C ALA A 71 9.69 17.94 -10.92
N LYS A 72 8.89 17.13 -10.20
CA LYS A 72 9.28 16.60 -8.87
C LYS A 72 8.80 15.16 -8.59
N PRO A 73 9.53 14.12 -9.07
CA PRO A 73 9.24 12.71 -8.79
C PRO A 73 9.01 12.36 -7.30
N LYS A 74 9.83 12.92 -6.41
CA LYS A 74 9.70 12.68 -4.95
C LYS A 74 8.37 13.20 -4.39
N ALA A 75 7.86 14.32 -4.91
CA ALA A 75 6.60 14.89 -4.44
C ALA A 75 5.40 14.02 -4.83
N ALA A 76 5.43 13.40 -6.01
CA ALA A 76 4.40 12.48 -6.45
C ALA A 76 4.39 11.19 -5.62
N ILE A 77 5.55 10.59 -5.35
CA ILE A 77 5.63 9.42 -4.45
C ILE A 77 5.06 9.75 -3.07
N LYS A 78 5.36 10.95 -2.54
CA LYS A 78 4.77 11.42 -1.28
C LYS A 78 3.23 11.51 -1.38
N ARG A 79 2.70 11.98 -2.52
CA ARG A 79 1.25 12.09 -2.76
C ARG A 79 0.58 10.73 -2.88
N PHE A 80 1.19 9.76 -3.57
CA PHE A 80 0.69 8.38 -3.64
C PHE A 80 0.62 7.73 -2.26
N ASN A 81 1.63 7.99 -1.40
CA ASN A 81 1.66 7.49 -0.04
C ASN A 81 0.82 8.32 0.95
N TYR A 82 0.13 9.37 0.50
CA TYR A 82 -0.62 10.25 1.40
C TYR A 82 -1.70 9.49 2.16
N SER A 83 -2.48 8.63 1.48
CA SER A 83 -3.63 7.96 2.09
C SER A 83 -3.26 7.08 3.28
N LYS A 84 -2.21 6.26 3.15
CA LYS A 84 -1.71 5.45 4.27
C LYS A 84 -1.13 6.29 5.40
N ASN A 85 -0.49 7.42 5.08
CA ASN A 85 0.13 8.28 6.08
C ASN A 85 -0.93 9.06 6.87
N ALA A 86 -1.98 9.53 6.19
CA ALA A 86 -3.06 10.32 6.77
C ALA A 86 -3.92 9.51 7.77
N VAL A 87 -3.96 8.18 7.65
CA VAL A 87 -4.69 7.32 8.62
C VAL A 87 -3.83 6.80 9.77
N LYS A 88 -2.52 7.09 9.80
CA LYS A 88 -1.59 6.52 10.80
C LYS A 88 -0.81 7.55 11.59
N HIS A 89 -0.58 8.74 11.03
CA HIS A 89 0.27 9.77 11.63
C HIS A 89 -0.51 11.07 11.81
N ILE A 90 -0.18 11.81 12.87
CA ILE A 90 -0.55 13.22 13.06
C ILE A 90 0.77 14.00 13.15
N ASN A 91 1.09 14.79 12.13
CA ASN A 91 2.36 15.52 12.03
C ASN A 91 2.28 16.98 12.52
N GLY A 92 1.11 17.43 12.98
CA GLY A 92 0.90 18.77 13.51
C GLY A 92 -0.58 19.14 13.60
N GLU A 93 -0.88 20.34 14.07
CA GLU A 93 -2.26 20.80 14.29
C GLU A 93 -3.12 20.79 13.02
N GLN A 94 -2.50 21.03 11.85
CA GLN A 94 -3.19 21.03 10.56
C GLN A 94 -3.43 19.61 10.00
N ASP A 95 -2.91 18.56 10.64
CA ASP A 95 -3.01 17.16 10.21
C ASP A 95 -4.09 16.39 10.97
N GLN A 96 -5.02 17.10 11.63
CA GLN A 96 -6.17 16.51 12.33
C GLN A 96 -7.24 15.96 11.38
N PHE A 97 -7.19 16.35 10.10
CA PHE A 97 -8.17 15.98 9.09
C PHE A 97 -7.49 15.29 7.91
N ALA A 98 -8.00 14.11 7.53
CA ALA A 98 -7.55 13.34 6.37
C ALA A 98 -8.49 13.55 5.18
N TYR A 99 -7.95 13.96 4.03
CA TYR A 99 -8.71 14.18 2.79
C TYR A 99 -8.48 13.02 1.82
N ILE A 100 -9.20 11.92 2.06
CA ILE A 100 -9.00 10.64 1.37
C ILE A 100 -10.35 10.04 0.92
N SER A 101 -10.29 9.11 -0.03
CA SER A 101 -11.40 8.21 -0.38
C SER A 101 -11.14 6.84 0.25
N PRO A 102 -11.67 6.52 1.45
CA PRO A 102 -11.25 5.33 2.21
C PRO A 102 -11.50 4.01 1.48
N GLU A 103 -12.66 3.87 0.83
CA GLU A 103 -13.02 2.68 0.06
C GLU A 103 -12.03 2.43 -1.08
N MET A 104 -11.90 3.39 -2.00
CA MET A 104 -10.96 3.29 -3.14
C MET A 104 -9.52 3.03 -2.70
N HIS A 105 -9.04 3.74 -1.67
CA HIS A 105 -7.68 3.57 -1.20
C HIS A 105 -7.46 2.22 -0.51
N SER A 106 -8.45 1.73 0.24
CA SER A 106 -8.36 0.41 0.84
C SER A 106 -8.27 -0.67 -0.23
N GLU A 107 -9.19 -0.63 -1.22
CA GLU A 107 -9.21 -1.57 -2.33
C GLU A 107 -7.87 -1.58 -3.09
N MET A 108 -7.30 -0.38 -3.33
CA MET A 108 -5.98 -0.25 -3.96
C MET A 108 -4.89 -0.99 -3.16
N TYR A 109 -4.79 -0.78 -1.85
CA TYR A 109 -3.76 -1.44 -1.03
C TYR A 109 -3.99 -2.95 -0.91
N ILE A 110 -5.24 -3.40 -0.84
CA ILE A 110 -5.52 -4.84 -0.83
C ILE A 110 -5.07 -5.48 -2.15
N LYS A 111 -5.39 -4.87 -3.30
CA LYS A 111 -4.94 -5.35 -4.62
C LYS A 111 -3.41 -5.32 -4.76
N GLN A 112 -2.74 -4.33 -4.19
CA GLN A 112 -1.27 -4.30 -4.14
C GLN A 112 -0.71 -5.49 -3.36
N CYS A 113 -1.30 -5.82 -2.21
CA CYS A 113 -0.89 -6.96 -1.42
C CYS A 113 -1.10 -8.27 -2.20
N GLN A 114 -2.28 -8.47 -2.79
CA GLN A 114 -2.60 -9.64 -3.61
C GLN A 114 -1.58 -9.82 -4.75
N LYS A 115 -1.28 -8.75 -5.49
CA LYS A 115 -0.27 -8.79 -6.57
C LYS A 115 1.12 -9.18 -6.05
N MET A 116 1.53 -8.69 -4.87
CA MET A 116 2.83 -9.08 -4.30
C MET A 116 2.83 -10.53 -3.81
N LEU A 117 1.71 -11.03 -3.29
CA LEU A 117 1.57 -12.44 -2.90
C LEU A 117 1.66 -13.38 -4.09
N ASP A 118 1.16 -12.98 -5.27
CA ASP A 118 1.33 -13.74 -6.51
C ASP A 118 2.82 -13.98 -6.83
N ASN A 119 3.71 -13.03 -6.51
CA ASN A 119 5.16 -13.20 -6.69
C ASN A 119 5.76 -14.29 -5.79
N PHE A 120 5.10 -14.60 -4.67
CA PHE A 120 5.47 -15.70 -3.76
C PHE A 120 4.76 -17.01 -4.12
N GLY A 121 3.97 -17.06 -5.20
CA GLY A 121 3.12 -18.20 -5.55
C GLY A 121 1.95 -18.39 -4.59
N LEU A 122 1.61 -17.37 -3.80
CA LEU A 122 0.50 -17.38 -2.85
C LEU A 122 -0.68 -16.65 -3.48
N CYS A 123 -1.73 -17.39 -3.85
CA CYS A 123 -2.98 -16.78 -4.28
C CYS A 123 -3.97 -16.81 -3.11
N LEU A 124 -4.21 -15.67 -2.49
CA LEU A 124 -5.42 -15.50 -1.71
C LEU A 124 -6.58 -15.59 -2.70
N VAL A 125 -7.34 -16.68 -2.65
CA VAL A 125 -8.53 -16.90 -3.48
C VAL A 125 -9.30 -15.59 -3.55
N LYS A 126 -9.48 -15.05 -4.77
CA LYS A 126 -10.09 -13.73 -5.02
C LYS A 126 -11.32 -13.53 -4.15
N ARG A 127 -11.16 -12.78 -3.07
CA ARG A 127 -12.23 -12.39 -2.15
C ARG A 127 -12.74 -10.99 -2.43
N ILE A 128 -12.18 -10.28 -3.42
CA ILE A 128 -12.61 -8.95 -3.87
C ILE A 128 -12.82 -8.96 -5.37
#